data_AF-A0A178J6N1-F1
#
_entry.id   AF-A0A178J6N1-F1
#
_cell.length_a   1.000
_cell.length_b   1.000
_cell.length_c   1.000
_cell.angle_alpha   90.00
_cell.angle_beta   90.00
_cell.angle_gamma   90.00
#
_symmetry.space_group_name_H-M   'P 1'
#
loop_
_entity.id
_entity.type
_entity.pdbx_description
1 polymer ?
#
loop_
_entity_poly.entity_id
_entity_poly.type
_entity_poly.pdbx_seq_one_letter_code
_entity_poly.pdbx_strand_id
1 'polypeptide(L)'
;MKRQQGSQTLEFAMIALPFMLLMLAIFELTRFLWVNMIFESAVNSAIREVRVLSPSYAADQKFAARIAEFPLLRSEDIEVSQPRYAKTFAQLAQKTPVSSSQAILGEYSVSYRFAFLVVPRLNEAFSEVTTLKRTVVVSYDR
;
A
#
# COMPACT_ATOMS: atom_id res chain seq x y z
N MET A 1 -48.24 28.98 6.27
CA MET A 1 -47.36 28.65 5.12
C MET A 1 -45.93 28.22 5.50
N LYS A 2 -45.36 28.55 6.68
CA LYS A 2 -43.98 28.11 7.05
C LYS A 2 -43.79 26.60 7.32
N ARG A 3 -44.85 25.86 7.70
CA ARG A 3 -44.76 24.41 8.00
C ARG A 3 -44.55 23.50 6.77
N GLN A 4 -45.04 23.91 5.60
CA GLN A 4 -44.92 23.09 4.37
C GLN A 4 -43.51 23.12 3.77
N GLN A 5 -42.77 24.22 3.90
CA GLN A 5 -41.37 24.30 3.47
C GLN A 5 -40.47 23.33 4.27
N GLY A 6 -40.71 23.17 5.57
CA GLY A 6 -39.96 22.21 6.39
C GLY A 6 -40.18 20.74 5.98
N SER A 7 -41.39 20.38 5.56
CA SER A 7 -41.71 19.02 5.07
C SER A 7 -40.97 18.72 3.76
N GLN A 8 -41.02 19.64 2.79
CA GLN A 8 -40.32 19.45 1.51
C GLN A 8 -38.80 19.40 1.65
N THR A 9 -38.21 20.20 2.55
CA THR A 9 -36.76 20.12 2.82
C THR A 9 -36.38 18.80 3.46
N LEU A 10 -37.21 18.27 4.38
CA LEU A 10 -36.98 16.97 5.01
C LEU A 10 -37.08 15.82 4.01
N GLU A 11 -38.11 15.85 3.14
CA GLU A 11 -38.30 14.87 2.05
C GLU A 11 -37.12 14.89 1.07
N PHE A 12 -36.66 16.08 0.67
CA PHE A 12 -35.47 16.22 -0.18
C PHE A 12 -34.21 15.68 0.52
N ALA A 13 -33.98 16.01 1.79
CA ALA A 13 -32.81 15.52 2.53
C ALA A 13 -32.82 13.99 2.70
N MET A 14 -34.00 13.40 2.94
CA MET A 14 -34.17 11.96 3.07
C MET A 14 -33.82 11.20 1.78
N ILE A 15 -33.97 11.87 0.63
CA ILE A 15 -33.56 11.32 -0.68
C ILE A 15 -32.08 11.64 -0.95
N ALA A 16 -31.68 12.91 -0.84
CA ALA A 16 -30.36 13.38 -1.24
C ALA A 16 -29.23 12.82 -0.38
N LEU A 17 -29.43 12.68 0.94
CA LEU A 17 -28.38 12.23 1.86
C LEU A 17 -27.91 10.79 1.59
N PRO A 18 -28.77 9.79 1.37
CA PRO A 18 -28.36 8.46 0.90
C PRO A 18 -27.53 8.49 -0.38
N PHE A 19 -27.92 9.28 -1.38
CA PHE A 19 -27.15 9.40 -2.63
C PHE A 19 -25.78 10.03 -2.40
N MET A 20 -25.71 11.05 -1.56
CA MET A 20 -24.43 11.67 -1.19
C MET A 20 -23.52 10.67 -0.46
N LEU A 21 -24.06 9.89 0.48
CA LEU A 21 -23.31 8.83 1.17
C LEU A 21 -22.81 7.76 0.19
N LEU A 22 -23.65 7.35 -0.77
CA LEU A 22 -23.26 6.40 -1.81
C LEU A 22 -22.12 6.95 -2.68
N MET A 23 -22.20 8.22 -3.10
CA MET A 23 -21.16 8.88 -3.88
C MET A 23 -19.84 8.96 -3.12
N LEU A 24 -19.89 9.27 -1.82
CA LEU A 24 -18.71 9.30 -0.96
C LEU A 24 -18.10 7.90 -0.77
N ALA A 25 -18.93 6.87 -0.63
CA ALA A 25 -18.48 5.49 -0.53
C ALA A 25 -17.80 5.01 -1.82
N ILE A 26 -18.40 5.33 -2.98
CA ILE A 26 -17.81 5.04 -4.30
C ILE A 26 -16.47 5.77 -4.44
N PHE A 27 -16.42 7.05 -4.10
CA PHE A 27 -15.19 7.83 -4.14
C PHE A 27 -14.05 7.20 -3.32
N GLU A 28 -14.33 6.80 -2.08
CA GLU A 28 -13.33 6.15 -1.22
C GLU A 28 -12.88 4.79 -1.76
N LEU A 29 -13.82 3.99 -2.28
CA LEU A 29 -13.51 2.71 -2.90
C LEU A 29 -12.62 2.90 -4.14
N THR A 30 -12.95 3.85 -5.01
CA THR A 30 -12.13 4.18 -6.17
C THR A 30 -10.73 4.64 -5.75
N ARG A 31 -10.61 5.47 -4.71
CA ARG A 31 -9.32 5.90 -4.18
C ARG A 31 -8.51 4.71 -3.64
N PHE A 32 -9.14 3.80 -2.90
CA PHE A 32 -8.50 2.59 -2.39
C PHE A 32 -7.94 1.74 -3.53
N LEU A 33 -8.76 1.47 -4.55
CA LEU A 33 -8.34 0.70 -5.73
C LEU A 33 -7.19 1.38 -6.48
N TRP A 34 -7.25 2.71 -6.63
CA TRP A 34 -6.21 3.47 -7.29
C TRP A 34 -4.89 3.43 -6.50
N VAL A 35 -4.94 3.62 -5.19
CA VAL A 35 -3.78 3.51 -4.31
C VAL A 35 -3.19 2.10 -4.35
N ASN A 36 -4.00 1.05 -4.40
CA ASN A 36 -3.49 -0.31 -4.55
C ASN A 36 -2.71 -0.51 -5.85
N MET A 37 -3.23 0.00 -6.97
CA MET A 37 -2.53 -0.07 -8.26
C MET A 37 -1.20 0.69 -8.22
N ILE A 38 -1.16 1.87 -7.58
CA ILE A 38 0.06 2.66 -7.41
C ILE A 38 1.05 1.92 -6.50
N PHE A 39 0.58 1.33 -5.41
CA PHE A 39 1.40 0.55 -4.49
C PHE A 39 2.08 -0.62 -5.20
N GLU A 40 1.34 -1.38 -6.00
CA GLU A 40 1.92 -2.47 -6.81
C GLU A 40 2.95 -1.96 -7.82
N SER A 41 2.66 -0.83 -8.49
CA SER A 41 3.59 -0.19 -9.41
C SER A 41 4.87 0.28 -8.72
N ALA A 42 4.74 0.85 -7.52
CA ALA A 42 5.85 1.34 -6.70
C ALA A 42 6.79 0.20 -6.32
N VAL A 43 6.25 -0.90 -5.79
CA VAL A 43 7.02 -2.09 -5.45
C VAL A 43 7.71 -2.67 -6.68
N ASN A 44 7.00 -2.79 -7.81
CA ASN A 44 7.59 -3.29 -9.06
C ASN A 44 8.70 -2.38 -9.60
N SER A 45 8.56 -1.06 -9.49
CA SER A 45 9.61 -0.11 -9.87
C SER A 45 10.83 -0.24 -8.97
N ALA A 46 10.62 -0.39 -7.65
CA ALA A 46 11.71 -0.54 -6.69
C ALA A 46 12.50 -1.83 -6.94
N ILE A 47 11.83 -2.96 -7.22
CA ILE A 47 12.47 -4.23 -7.62
C ILE A 47 13.41 -4.03 -8.81
N ARG A 48 12.91 -3.38 -9.87
CA ARG A 48 13.70 -3.17 -11.10
C ARG A 48 14.96 -2.35 -10.82
N GLU A 49 14.87 -1.39 -9.92
CA GLU A 49 15.99 -0.51 -9.60
C GLU A 49 17.04 -1.18 -8.70
N VAL A 50 16.63 -2.02 -7.75
CA VAL A 50 17.60 -2.71 -6.88
C VAL A 50 18.16 -3.99 -7.48
N ARG A 51 17.47 -4.59 -8.45
CA ARG A 51 17.92 -5.79 -9.16
C ARG A 51 19.32 -5.62 -9.78
N VAL A 52 19.65 -4.42 -10.25
CA VAL A 52 20.95 -4.12 -10.89
C VAL A 52 22.05 -3.73 -9.89
N LEU A 53 21.73 -3.69 -8.59
CA LEU A 53 22.67 -3.33 -7.53
C LEU A 53 23.17 -4.60 -6.83
N SER A 54 24.33 -4.51 -6.19
CA SER A 54 24.75 -5.60 -5.29
C SER A 54 23.92 -5.59 -4.00
N PRO A 55 23.51 -6.77 -3.48
CA PRO A 55 22.77 -6.87 -2.24
C PRO A 55 23.55 -6.21 -1.09
N SER A 56 22.96 -5.15 -0.53
CA SER A 56 23.61 -4.29 0.46
C SER A 56 22.59 -3.40 1.16
N TYR A 57 22.99 -2.84 2.30
CA TYR A 57 22.17 -1.86 3.02
C TYR A 57 21.81 -0.63 2.16
N ALA A 58 22.70 -0.21 1.26
CA ALA A 58 22.43 0.89 0.34
C ALA A 58 21.34 0.53 -0.70
N ALA A 59 21.34 -0.71 -1.19
CA ALA A 59 20.27 -1.21 -2.06
C ALA A 59 18.93 -1.24 -1.31
N ASP A 60 18.94 -1.65 -0.03
CA ASP A 60 17.73 -1.71 0.81
C ASP A 60 17.12 -0.34 1.07
N GLN A 61 17.97 0.65 1.37
CA GLN A 61 17.52 2.05 1.49
C GLN A 61 16.96 2.56 0.18
N LYS A 62 17.60 2.22 -0.94
CA LYS A 62 17.15 2.65 -2.26
C LYS A 62 15.82 2.01 -2.67
N PHE A 63 15.59 0.75 -2.29
CA PHE A 63 14.30 0.09 -2.45
C PHE A 63 13.19 0.85 -1.72
N ALA A 64 13.38 1.15 -0.44
CA ALA A 64 12.40 1.86 0.36
C ALA A 64 12.18 3.31 -0.13
N ALA A 65 13.26 4.01 -0.46
CA ALA A 65 13.21 5.37 -1.00
C ALA A 65 12.42 5.42 -2.30
N ARG A 66 12.64 4.46 -3.21
CA ARG A 66 11.93 4.43 -4.49
C ARG A 66 10.42 4.24 -4.32
N ILE A 67 9.98 3.46 -3.35
CA ILE A 67 8.53 3.31 -3.05
C ILE A 67 7.96 4.62 -2.53
N ALA A 68 8.70 5.32 -1.66
CA ALA A 68 8.27 6.59 -1.06
C ALA A 68 8.16 7.76 -2.06
N GLU A 69 8.77 7.66 -3.25
CA GLU A 69 8.67 8.66 -4.32
C GLU A 69 7.33 8.60 -5.08
N PHE A 70 6.56 7.52 -4.95
CA PHE A 70 5.32 7.38 -5.72
C PHE A 70 4.23 8.31 -5.20
N PRO A 71 3.53 9.02 -6.08
CA PRO A 71 2.48 9.95 -5.68
C PRO A 71 1.35 9.19 -4.98
N LEU A 72 0.63 9.87 -4.08
CA LEU A 72 -0.50 9.33 -3.30
C LEU A 72 -0.15 8.28 -2.23
N LEU A 73 1.10 7.80 -2.17
CA LEU A 73 1.61 7.04 -1.04
C LEU A 73 2.23 8.01 -0.03
N ARG A 74 1.84 7.89 1.24
CA ARG A 74 2.48 8.64 2.33
C ARG A 74 3.62 7.81 2.90
N SER A 75 4.80 8.40 3.01
CA SER A 75 5.99 7.70 3.52
C SER A 75 5.81 7.17 4.94
N GLU A 76 5.03 7.87 5.77
CA GLU A 76 4.70 7.47 7.15
C GLU A 76 3.82 6.21 7.24
N ASP A 77 3.08 5.89 6.18
CA ASP A 77 2.20 4.72 6.10
C ASP A 77 2.86 3.53 5.39
N ILE A 78 4.11 3.69 4.91
CA ILE A 78 4.90 2.65 4.26
C ILE A 78 5.82 1.99 5.29
N GLU A 79 5.73 0.68 5.40
CA GLU A 79 6.65 -0.14 6.18
C GLU A 79 7.33 -1.14 5.24
N VAL A 80 8.66 -1.07 5.17
CA VAL A 80 9.49 -2.05 4.44
C VAL A 80 10.27 -2.87 5.46
N SER A 81 10.05 -4.18 5.47
CA SER A 81 10.80 -5.08 6.34
C SER A 81 12.26 -5.19 5.91
N GLN A 82 13.14 -5.55 6.85
CA GLN A 82 14.51 -5.93 6.50
C GLN A 82 14.48 -7.15 5.57
N PRO A 83 15.21 -7.11 4.45
CA PRO A 83 15.14 -8.17 3.47
C PRO A 83 15.80 -9.44 3.97
N ARG A 84 15.23 -10.57 3.56
CA ARG A 84 15.86 -11.88 3.78
C ARG A 84 16.68 -12.26 2.57
N TYR A 85 17.98 -12.34 2.78
CA TYR A 85 18.94 -12.71 1.75
C TYR A 85 19.12 -14.22 1.66
N ALA A 86 19.21 -14.75 0.45
CA ALA A 86 19.40 -16.17 0.19
C ALA A 86 20.25 -16.41 -1.07
N LYS A 87 20.85 -17.60 -1.16
CA LYS A 87 21.48 -18.08 -2.40
C LYS A 87 20.51 -18.82 -3.30
N THR A 88 19.49 -19.45 -2.71
CA THR A 88 18.52 -20.30 -3.41
C THR A 88 17.11 -20.09 -2.87
N PHE A 89 16.10 -20.40 -3.67
CA PHE A 89 14.70 -20.37 -3.23
C PHE A 89 14.41 -21.32 -2.07
N ALA A 90 15.10 -22.46 -2.00
CA ALA A 90 14.96 -23.40 -0.88
C ALA A 90 15.34 -22.76 0.46
N GLN A 91 16.40 -21.93 0.48
CA GLN A 91 16.82 -21.21 1.68
C GLN A 91 15.80 -20.13 2.11
N LEU A 92 15.15 -19.47 1.15
CA LEU A 92 14.05 -18.54 1.45
C LEU A 92 12.87 -19.29 2.08
N ALA A 93 12.46 -20.42 1.49
CA ALA A 93 11.35 -21.23 1.98
C ALA A 93 11.62 -21.80 3.39
N GLN A 94 12.86 -22.22 3.65
CA GLN A 94 13.30 -22.74 4.95
C GLN A 94 13.65 -21.64 5.96
N LYS A 95 13.56 -20.36 5.59
CA LYS A 95 13.90 -19.20 6.42
C LYS A 95 15.32 -19.26 6.99
N THR A 96 16.27 -19.73 6.19
CA THR A 96 17.71 -19.77 6.54
C THR A 96 18.45 -18.66 5.79
N PRO A 97 18.54 -17.43 6.36
CA PRO A 97 19.13 -16.30 5.66
C PRO A 97 20.66 -16.44 5.55
N VAL A 98 21.23 -15.82 4.52
CA VAL A 98 22.69 -15.62 4.38
C VAL A 98 23.05 -14.14 4.50
N SER A 99 24.34 -13.83 4.58
CA SER A 99 24.81 -12.44 4.49
C SER A 99 24.54 -11.85 3.10
N SER A 100 24.33 -10.53 3.04
CA SER A 100 24.10 -9.79 1.80
C SER A 100 25.23 -10.01 0.76
N SER A 101 26.48 -10.09 1.22
CA SER A 101 27.67 -10.34 0.39
C SER A 101 27.65 -11.68 -0.36
N GLN A 102 26.89 -12.65 0.12
CA GLN A 102 26.78 -13.97 -0.48
C GLN A 102 25.43 -14.20 -1.17
N ALA A 103 24.54 -13.21 -1.14
CA ALA A 103 23.18 -13.32 -1.60
C ALA A 103 23.08 -13.26 -3.13
N ILE A 104 22.12 -13.98 -3.67
CA ILE A 104 21.68 -13.88 -5.07
C ILE A 104 20.21 -13.45 -5.12
N LEU A 105 19.46 -13.76 -4.05
CA LEU A 105 18.07 -13.41 -3.87
C LEU A 105 17.89 -12.55 -2.63
N GLY A 106 16.93 -11.61 -2.68
CA GLY A 106 16.44 -10.85 -1.53
C GLY A 106 14.91 -10.89 -1.49
N GLU A 107 14.33 -11.38 -0.40
CA GLU A 107 12.90 -11.30 -0.12
C GLU A 107 12.60 -10.00 0.64
N TYR A 108 11.78 -9.14 0.06
CA TYR A 108 11.28 -7.91 0.68
C TYR A 108 9.80 -8.07 1.00
N SER A 109 9.38 -7.65 2.19
CA SER A 109 7.96 -7.47 2.52
C SER A 109 7.67 -5.99 2.69
N VAL A 110 6.69 -5.51 1.94
CA VAL A 110 6.23 -4.13 1.99
C VAL A 110 4.78 -4.13 2.44
N SER A 111 4.47 -3.27 3.39
CA SER A 111 3.10 -2.96 3.76
C SER A 111 2.82 -1.48 3.63
N TYR A 112 1.59 -1.17 3.23
CA TYR A 112 1.07 0.18 3.15
C TYR A 112 -0.29 0.25 3.85
N ARG A 113 -0.44 1.16 4.82
CA ARG A 113 -1.70 1.35 5.54
C ARG A 113 -2.55 2.41 4.85
N PHE A 114 -3.59 1.98 4.13
CA PHE A 114 -4.54 2.94 3.56
C PHE A 114 -5.42 3.55 4.65
N ALA A 115 -5.52 4.88 4.65
CA ALA A 115 -6.40 5.64 5.54
C ALA A 115 -7.53 6.31 4.75
N PHE A 116 -8.79 5.96 5.04
CA PHE A 116 -10.02 6.65 4.64
C PHE A 116 -9.97 8.13 5.04
N LEU A 117 -10.37 9.01 4.12
CA LEU A 117 -10.42 10.47 4.30
C LEU A 117 -11.80 10.93 4.78
N VAL A 118 -12.86 10.40 4.17
CA VAL A 118 -14.24 10.82 4.39
C VAL A 118 -14.78 10.27 5.70
N VAL A 119 -14.46 9.02 6.04
CA VAL A 119 -14.90 8.37 7.29
C VAL A 119 -13.71 7.74 8.02
N PRO A 120 -12.90 8.54 8.76
CA PRO A 120 -11.68 8.06 9.39
C PRO A 120 -11.87 6.92 10.40
N ARG A 121 -13.05 6.82 11.02
CA ARG A 121 -13.39 5.73 11.96
C ARG A 121 -13.35 4.35 11.30
N LEU A 122 -13.47 4.28 9.99
CA LEU A 122 -13.37 3.02 9.24
C LEU A 122 -11.93 2.49 9.18
N ASN A 123 -10.92 3.32 9.45
CA ASN A 123 -9.52 2.90 9.46
C ASN A 123 -9.23 1.86 10.54
N GLU A 124 -9.82 2.03 11.72
CA GLU A 124 -9.68 1.09 12.82
C GLU A 124 -10.52 -0.17 12.56
N ALA A 125 -11.77 0.02 12.13
CA ALA A 125 -12.71 -1.08 11.88
C ALA A 125 -12.28 -2.02 10.75
N PHE A 126 -11.58 -1.51 9.73
CA PHE A 126 -11.18 -2.27 8.54
C PHE A 126 -9.66 -2.34 8.34
N SER A 127 -8.87 -2.11 9.38
CA SER A 127 -7.40 -2.06 9.33
C SER A 127 -6.76 -3.26 8.63
N GLU A 128 -7.32 -4.47 8.79
CA GLU A 128 -6.84 -5.68 8.12
C GLU A 128 -7.05 -5.65 6.60
N VAL A 129 -8.17 -5.07 6.15
CA VAL A 129 -8.56 -5.00 4.73
C VAL A 129 -7.89 -3.81 4.03
N THR A 130 -7.66 -2.71 4.75
CA THR A 130 -7.03 -1.50 4.21
C THR A 130 -5.50 -1.54 4.24
N THR A 131 -4.90 -2.51 4.91
CA THR A 131 -3.45 -2.70 4.87
C THR A 131 -3.07 -3.53 3.64
N LEU A 132 -2.50 -2.85 2.65
CA LEU A 132 -1.94 -3.49 1.47
C LEU A 132 -0.62 -4.17 1.83
N LYS A 133 -0.46 -5.44 1.49
CA LYS A 133 0.75 -6.21 1.79
C LYS A 133 1.28 -6.86 0.53
N ARG A 134 2.58 -6.76 0.29
CA ARG A 134 3.25 -7.39 -0.83
C ARG A 134 4.59 -7.97 -0.40
N THR A 135 4.78 -9.26 -0.66
CA THR A 135 6.09 -9.91 -0.55
C THR A 135 6.64 -10.14 -1.95
N VAL A 136 7.88 -9.73 -2.19
CA VAL A 136 8.53 -9.84 -3.48
C VAL A 136 9.93 -10.41 -3.32
N VAL A 137 10.35 -11.21 -4.30
CA VAL A 137 11.70 -11.75 -4.36
C VAL A 137 12.44 -11.05 -5.50
N VAL A 138 13.51 -10.37 -5.14
CA VAL A 138 14.45 -9.76 -6.08
C VAL A 138 15.54 -10.78 -6.35
N SER A 139 15.77 -11.10 -7.62
CA SER A 139 17.00 -11.76 -8.07
C SER A 139 17.98 -10.67 -8.50
N TYR A 140 19.14 -10.62 -7.88
CA TYR A 140 20.17 -9.65 -8.21
C TYR A 140 20.94 -10.09 -9.46
N ASP A 141 21.08 -9.17 -10.41
CA ASP A 141 21.93 -9.37 -11.59
C ASP A 141 23.38 -9.23 -11.11
N ARG A 142 24.16 -10.32 -11.19
CA ARG A 142 25.59 -10.33 -10.85
C ARG A 142 26.42 -9.70 -11.95
#